data_AF-A0A956CMS1-F1
#
_entry.id   AF-A0A956CMS1-F1
#
_cell.length_a   1.000
_cell.length_b   1.000
_cell.length_c   1.000
_cell.angle_alpha   90.00
_cell.angle_beta   90.00
_cell.angle_gamma   90.00
#
_symmetry.space_group_name_H-M   'P 1'
#
loop_
_entity.id
_entity.type
_entity.pdbx_description
1 polymer ?
#
loop_
_entity_poly.entity_id
_entity_poly.type
_entity_poly.pdbx_seq_one_letter_code
_entity_poly.pdbx_strand_id
1 'polypeptide(L)'
;MARDRVTSILRTALIPSIALVALALGIGCVKEPEPIGKAGFHDDFNRASLGADWHNTGGPYAIKDGALTISDARNHPLWLKRPLPRDVRIEFDVRSDSPDGDIKVEVFGDGRSYAKTDSYTATSYVVIFGGWHNRLNVLARMNEHGEDR
;
A
#
# COMPACT_ATOMS: atom_id res chain seq x y z
N MET A 1 16.27 71.42 40.84
CA MET A 1 17.06 71.32 42.09
C MET A 1 16.51 70.13 42.86
N ALA A 2 17.39 69.15 43.18
CA ALA A 2 17.20 67.91 43.97
C ALA A 2 16.22 66.84 43.42
N ARG A 3 16.68 65.64 43.00
CA ARG A 3 17.08 64.43 43.79
C ARG A 3 15.87 63.87 44.58
N ASP A 4 15.43 62.61 44.45
CA ASP A 4 16.18 61.37 44.61
C ASP A 4 15.51 60.11 43.99
N ARG A 5 16.36 59.10 43.75
CA ARG A 5 16.02 57.72 43.36
C ARG A 5 15.53 56.92 44.57
N VAL A 6 14.59 55.98 44.38
CA VAL A 6 14.69 54.64 45.00
C VAL A 6 14.11 53.58 44.07
N THR A 7 14.98 52.62 43.76
CA THR A 7 14.80 51.39 43.01
C THR A 7 13.93 50.39 43.79
N SER A 8 12.91 49.79 43.17
CA SER A 8 12.20 48.62 43.73
C SER A 8 12.21 47.47 42.74
N ILE A 9 13.18 46.60 42.96
CA ILE A 9 13.32 45.15 42.67
C ILE A 9 12.17 44.54 41.85
N LEU A 10 12.44 44.26 40.56
CA LEU A 10 11.68 43.27 39.79
C LEU A 10 11.90 41.89 40.41
N ARG A 11 10.83 41.30 40.95
CA ARG A 11 10.80 39.88 41.32
C ARG A 11 10.52 39.05 40.08
N THR A 12 11.51 38.24 39.72
CA THR A 12 11.44 37.15 38.74
C THR A 12 10.29 36.20 39.09
N ALA A 13 9.38 35.97 38.14
CA ALA A 13 8.54 34.77 38.13
C ALA A 13 8.78 34.05 36.80
N LEU A 14 9.71 33.10 36.86
CA LEU A 14 9.96 32.11 35.82
C LEU A 14 8.73 31.19 35.80
N ILE A 15 7.81 31.38 34.85
CA ILE A 15 6.69 30.45 34.65
C ILE A 15 7.21 29.30 33.77
N PRO A 16 7.24 28.04 34.26
CA PRO A 16 7.94 26.95 33.60
C PRO A 16 7.14 26.38 32.42
N SER A 17 7.88 26.03 31.38
CA SER A 17 7.50 25.46 30.09
C SER A 17 6.86 24.06 30.17
N ILE A 18 5.79 23.87 30.95
CA ILE A 18 5.16 22.55 31.17
C ILE A 18 4.07 22.23 30.13
N ALA A 19 3.61 23.20 29.33
CA ALA A 19 2.49 22.98 28.40
C ALA A 19 2.83 22.22 27.11
N LEU A 20 4.12 22.00 26.76
CA LEU A 20 4.49 21.45 25.45
C LEU A 20 4.72 19.92 25.43
N VAL A 21 4.73 19.24 26.58
CA VAL A 21 5.02 17.79 26.65
C VAL A 21 3.74 16.94 26.52
N ALA A 22 2.56 17.50 26.73
CA ALA A 22 1.30 16.74 26.72
C ALA A 22 0.75 16.41 25.32
N LEU A 23 1.32 16.95 24.24
CA LEU A 23 0.77 16.78 22.88
C LEU A 23 1.36 15.59 22.09
N ALA A 24 2.32 14.85 22.66
CA ALA A 24 3.03 13.79 21.92
C ALA A 24 2.50 12.36 22.13
N LEU A 25 1.50 12.13 22.99
CA LEU A 25 1.00 10.79 23.31
C LEU A 25 -0.14 10.29 22.39
N GLY A 26 -0.49 11.08 21.37
CA GLY A 26 -1.55 10.76 20.41
C GLY A 26 -1.08 10.13 19.11
N ILE A 27 0.09 9.49 19.07
CA ILE A 27 0.49 8.69 17.89
C ILE A 27 -0.42 7.47 17.87
N GLY A 28 -1.52 7.59 17.13
CA GLY A 28 -2.53 6.56 16.98
C GLY A 28 -1.89 5.22 16.64
N CYS A 29 -2.20 4.21 17.45
CA CYS A 29 -1.85 2.84 17.16
C CYS A 29 -2.57 2.45 15.86
N VAL A 30 -1.84 2.42 14.74
CA VAL A 30 -2.37 1.86 13.49
C VAL A 30 -2.54 0.38 13.75
N LYS A 31 -3.78 -0.08 13.90
CA LYS A 31 -4.08 -1.50 14.03
C LYS A 31 -3.56 -2.19 12.77
N GLU A 32 -2.60 -3.10 12.93
CA GLU A 32 -2.14 -3.95 11.83
C GLU A 32 -3.34 -4.67 11.19
N PRO A 33 -3.37 -4.83 9.86
CA PRO A 33 -4.48 -5.50 9.19
C PRO A 33 -4.63 -6.93 9.69
N GLU A 34 -5.88 -7.37 9.88
CA GLU A 34 -6.15 -8.73 10.32
C GLU A 34 -5.78 -9.74 9.23
N PRO A 35 -4.96 -10.76 9.55
CA PRO A 35 -4.65 -11.84 8.61
C PRO A 35 -5.90 -12.55 8.10
N ILE A 36 -5.76 -13.21 6.96
CA ILE A 36 -6.82 -14.09 6.44
C ILE A 36 -6.97 -15.27 7.39
N GLY A 37 -8.19 -15.46 7.90
CA GLY A 37 -8.54 -16.54 8.81
C GLY A 37 -8.77 -17.87 8.10
N LYS A 38 -9.11 -18.91 8.87
CA LYS A 38 -9.39 -20.26 8.35
C LYS A 38 -10.52 -20.33 7.33
N ALA A 39 -11.45 -19.38 7.36
CA ALA A 39 -12.54 -19.28 6.38
C ALA A 39 -12.05 -18.85 4.99
N GLY A 40 -10.80 -18.41 4.87
CA GLY A 40 -10.25 -17.85 3.64
C GLY A 40 -10.66 -16.40 3.40
N PHE A 41 -10.34 -15.93 2.20
CA PHE A 41 -10.75 -14.64 1.66
C PHE A 41 -11.31 -14.89 0.27
N HIS A 42 -12.42 -14.23 -0.06
CA HIS A 42 -13.04 -14.29 -1.36
C HIS A 42 -13.58 -12.92 -1.72
N ASP A 43 -13.36 -12.51 -2.96
CA ASP A 43 -13.89 -11.28 -3.51
C ASP A 43 -14.29 -11.55 -4.97
N ASP A 44 -15.59 -11.57 -5.22
CA ASP A 44 -16.18 -11.80 -6.55
C ASP A 44 -16.35 -10.50 -7.34
N PHE A 45 -15.98 -9.35 -6.76
CA PHE A 45 -16.17 -8.01 -7.32
C PHE A 45 -17.62 -7.70 -7.74
N ASN A 46 -18.64 -8.35 -7.17
CA ASN A 46 -20.05 -8.05 -7.45
C ASN A 46 -20.55 -6.85 -6.62
N ARG A 47 -20.00 -5.66 -6.89
CA ARG A 47 -20.36 -4.39 -6.23
C ARG A 47 -19.97 -3.17 -7.06
N ALA A 48 -20.39 -1.98 -6.63
CA ALA A 48 -20.13 -0.74 -7.38
C ALA A 48 -18.69 -0.19 -7.23
N SER A 49 -17.99 -0.48 -6.13
CA SER A 49 -16.70 0.13 -5.82
C SER A 49 -15.79 -0.80 -5.03
N LEU A 50 -14.48 -0.55 -5.07
CA LEU A 50 -13.49 -1.31 -4.29
C LEU A 50 -13.81 -1.28 -2.80
N GLY A 51 -13.67 -2.43 -2.13
CA GLY A 51 -13.90 -2.57 -0.70
C GLY A 51 -12.74 -2.04 0.16
N ALA A 52 -12.99 -1.92 1.46
CA ALA A 52 -12.01 -1.41 2.43
C ALA A 52 -10.77 -2.31 2.58
N ASP A 53 -10.85 -3.58 2.20
CA ASP A 53 -9.73 -4.53 2.22
C ASP A 53 -8.67 -4.25 1.15
N TRP A 54 -8.95 -3.38 0.18
CA TRP A 54 -8.03 -3.09 -0.91
C TRP A 54 -7.33 -1.74 -0.73
N HIS A 55 -6.04 -1.70 -1.07
CA HIS A 55 -5.21 -0.50 -1.09
C HIS A 55 -4.72 -0.24 -2.52
N ASN A 56 -5.29 0.78 -3.16
CA ASN A 56 -4.85 1.21 -4.47
C ASN A 56 -3.62 2.13 -4.34
N THR A 57 -2.52 1.76 -4.98
CA THR A 57 -1.26 2.52 -4.98
C THR A 57 -1.17 3.60 -6.06
N GLY A 58 -2.26 3.84 -6.80
CA GLY A 58 -2.35 4.88 -7.84
C GLY A 58 -2.80 4.37 -9.22
N GLY A 59 -3.07 3.07 -9.37
CA GLY A 59 -3.52 2.48 -10.63
C GLY A 59 -5.01 2.77 -10.92
N PRO A 60 -5.44 2.77 -12.18
CA PRO A 60 -6.82 3.05 -12.57
C PRO A 60 -7.70 1.78 -12.49
N TYR A 61 -7.75 1.19 -11.29
CA TYR A 61 -8.60 0.03 -11.00
C TYR A 61 -10.07 0.43 -10.94
N ALA A 62 -10.94 -0.38 -11.56
CA ALA A 62 -12.38 -0.22 -11.50
C ALA A 62 -13.07 -1.58 -11.47
N ILE A 63 -14.27 -1.63 -10.90
CA ILE A 63 -15.14 -2.80 -11.03
C ILE A 63 -16.10 -2.54 -12.19
N LYS A 64 -16.17 -3.47 -13.14
CA LYS A 64 -17.07 -3.43 -14.29
C LYS A 64 -17.66 -4.82 -14.50
N ASP A 65 -18.99 -4.90 -14.60
CA ASP A 65 -19.72 -6.14 -14.90
C ASP A 65 -19.30 -7.35 -14.02
N GLY A 66 -19.08 -7.10 -12.71
CA GLY A 66 -18.67 -8.14 -11.77
C GLY A 66 -17.20 -8.56 -11.85
N ALA A 67 -16.34 -7.77 -12.50
CA ALA A 67 -14.91 -8.05 -12.62
C ALA A 67 -14.05 -6.86 -12.20
N LEU A 68 -12.91 -7.14 -11.58
CA LEU A 68 -11.84 -6.14 -11.42
C LEU A 68 -11.18 -5.89 -12.78
N THR A 69 -11.18 -4.64 -13.21
CA THR A 69 -10.61 -4.19 -14.49
C THR A 69 -9.51 -3.17 -14.26
N ILE A 70 -8.54 -3.16 -15.17
CA ILE A 70 -7.35 -2.33 -15.09
C ILE A 70 -6.81 -2.07 -16.50
N SER A 71 -6.22 -0.89 -16.72
CA SER A 71 -5.49 -0.53 -17.93
C SER A 71 -4.38 0.47 -17.58
N ASP A 72 -3.18 0.35 -18.15
CA ASP A 72 -2.07 1.29 -17.89
C ASP A 72 -1.75 1.49 -16.40
N ALA A 73 -1.64 0.38 -15.67
CA ALA A 73 -1.37 0.39 -14.23
C ALA A 73 0.03 0.89 -13.86
N ARG A 74 0.98 0.87 -14.81
CA ARG A 74 2.37 1.32 -14.61
C ARG A 74 3.03 0.76 -13.35
N ASN A 75 2.82 -0.54 -13.06
CA ASN A 75 3.34 -1.19 -11.85
C ASN A 75 2.86 -0.56 -10.52
N HIS A 76 1.65 0.01 -10.51
CA HIS A 76 0.90 0.40 -9.30
C HIS A 76 -0.12 -0.69 -8.97
N PRO A 77 0.20 -1.65 -8.09
CA PRO A 77 -0.70 -2.73 -7.68
C PRO A 77 -1.89 -2.25 -6.84
N LEU A 78 -2.96 -3.04 -6.86
CA LEU A 78 -4.06 -2.99 -5.89
C LEU A 78 -3.80 -4.06 -4.81
N TRP A 79 -3.22 -3.64 -3.69
CA TRP A 79 -2.85 -4.56 -2.62
C TRP A 79 -4.06 -5.01 -1.80
N LEU A 80 -4.20 -6.32 -1.59
CA LEU A 80 -5.04 -6.83 -0.50
C LEU A 80 -4.34 -6.52 0.84
N LYS A 81 -5.02 -5.78 1.72
CA LYS A 81 -4.44 -5.35 3.01
C LYS A 81 -4.27 -6.50 3.99
N ARG A 82 -5.03 -7.59 3.83
CA ARG A 82 -5.07 -8.71 4.76
C ARG A 82 -3.90 -9.68 4.50
N PRO A 83 -3.00 -9.90 5.47
CA PRO A 83 -1.88 -10.82 5.30
C PRO A 83 -2.32 -12.25 4.97
N LEU A 84 -1.63 -12.87 4.02
CA LEU A 84 -1.76 -14.30 3.72
C LEU A 84 -1.14 -15.14 4.86
N PRO A 85 -1.76 -16.28 5.24
CA PRO A 85 -1.08 -17.25 6.09
C PRO A 85 0.08 -17.92 5.33
N ARG A 86 0.95 -18.62 6.06
CA ARG A 86 2.15 -19.26 5.50
C ARG A 86 1.84 -20.23 4.37
N ASP A 87 0.84 -21.06 4.57
CA ASP A 87 0.41 -22.09 3.63
C ASP A 87 -0.97 -21.70 3.08
N VAL A 88 -1.05 -21.50 1.76
CA VAL A 88 -2.24 -21.02 1.07
C VAL A 88 -2.48 -21.80 -0.22
N ARG A 89 -3.75 -21.88 -0.60
CA ARG A 89 -4.17 -22.10 -1.98
C ARG A 89 -4.77 -20.80 -2.48
N ILE A 90 -4.31 -20.33 -3.63
CA ILE A 90 -4.81 -19.12 -4.28
C ILE A 90 -5.42 -19.54 -5.61
N GLU A 91 -6.59 -19.00 -5.90
CA GLU A 91 -7.34 -19.24 -7.13
C GLU A 91 -7.94 -17.92 -7.59
N PHE A 92 -7.83 -17.63 -8.88
CA PHE A 92 -8.43 -16.48 -9.53
C PHE A 92 -8.59 -16.79 -11.02
N ASP A 93 -9.62 -16.21 -11.63
CA ASP A 93 -9.79 -16.21 -13.07
C ASP A 93 -9.28 -14.88 -13.63
N VAL A 94 -8.55 -14.94 -14.74
CA VAL A 94 -7.96 -13.77 -15.39
C VAL A 94 -8.05 -13.91 -16.90
N ARG A 95 -8.33 -12.79 -17.58
CA ARG A 95 -8.24 -12.67 -19.04
C ARG A 95 -7.59 -11.35 -19.41
N SER A 96 -6.85 -11.34 -20.51
CA SER A 96 -6.40 -10.11 -21.14
C SER A 96 -7.32 -9.77 -22.30
N ASP A 97 -7.84 -8.55 -22.32
CA ASP A 97 -8.64 -8.01 -23.42
C ASP A 97 -7.76 -7.24 -24.43
N SER A 98 -6.42 -7.29 -24.28
CA SER A 98 -5.43 -6.60 -25.10
C SER A 98 -4.20 -7.49 -25.39
N PRO A 99 -3.59 -7.42 -26.59
CA PRO A 99 -2.29 -8.03 -26.83
C PRO A 99 -1.14 -7.25 -26.17
N ASP A 100 -1.38 -6.02 -25.77
CA ASP A 100 -0.41 -5.12 -25.15
C ASP A 100 -0.46 -5.20 -23.63
N GLY A 101 0.72 -5.29 -23.00
CA GLY A 101 0.89 -5.39 -21.56
C GLY A 101 0.80 -6.82 -21.04
N ASP A 102 0.89 -6.94 -19.72
CA ASP A 102 0.73 -8.18 -18.98
C ASP A 102 -0.19 -7.97 -17.78
N ILE A 103 -0.71 -9.07 -17.24
CA ILE A 103 -1.42 -9.04 -15.96
C ILE A 103 -0.51 -9.70 -14.92
N LYS A 104 -0.16 -8.92 -13.90
CA LYS A 104 0.68 -9.36 -12.78
C LYS A 104 -0.17 -9.55 -11.53
N VAL A 105 -0.09 -10.74 -10.95
CA VAL A 105 -0.62 -11.03 -9.62
C VAL A 105 0.55 -11.31 -8.69
N GLU A 106 0.66 -10.50 -7.64
CA GLU A 106 1.75 -10.58 -6.69
C GLU A 106 1.31 -11.25 -5.40
N VAL A 107 2.07 -12.26 -4.98
CA VAL A 107 1.79 -13.11 -3.84
C VAL A 107 2.90 -13.00 -2.82
N PHE A 108 2.56 -12.86 -1.53
CA PHE A 108 3.52 -12.67 -0.44
C PHE A 108 4.39 -11.40 -0.57
N GLY A 109 3.87 -10.36 -1.21
CA GLY A 109 4.49 -9.03 -1.16
C GLY A 109 4.35 -8.36 0.20
N ASP A 110 5.09 -7.28 0.41
CA ASP A 110 5.05 -6.46 1.63
C ASP A 110 3.80 -5.57 1.75
N GLY A 111 2.94 -5.56 0.73
CA GLY A 111 1.72 -4.75 0.64
C GLY A 111 1.97 -3.24 0.53
N ARG A 112 3.21 -2.82 0.25
CA ARG A 112 3.65 -1.41 0.33
C ARG A 112 4.54 -0.98 -0.83
N SER A 113 5.37 -1.89 -1.35
CA SER A 113 6.25 -1.61 -2.47
C SER A 113 5.45 -1.48 -3.78
N TYR A 114 5.84 -0.51 -4.60
CA TYR A 114 5.31 -0.27 -5.95
C TYR A 114 6.25 0.68 -6.69
N ALA A 115 6.02 0.85 -7.99
CA ALA A 115 6.87 1.70 -8.81
C ALA A 115 6.78 3.19 -8.46
N LYS A 116 7.95 3.83 -8.40
CA LYS A 116 8.10 5.30 -8.30
C LYS A 116 8.50 5.92 -9.64
N THR A 117 8.93 5.08 -10.56
CA THR A 117 9.30 5.35 -11.95
C THR A 117 8.72 4.21 -12.80
N ASP A 118 9.36 3.80 -13.90
CA ASP A 118 8.81 2.77 -14.78
C ASP A 118 8.84 1.34 -14.19
N SER A 119 9.79 1.05 -13.29
CA SER A 119 9.97 -0.29 -12.71
C SER A 119 10.24 -0.22 -11.20
N TYR A 120 10.19 -1.37 -10.55
CA TYR A 120 10.57 -1.52 -9.15
C TYR A 120 11.02 -2.93 -8.84
N THR A 121 11.72 -3.09 -7.72
CA THR A 121 12.10 -4.40 -7.21
C THR A 121 10.92 -5.02 -6.47
N ALA A 122 10.39 -6.12 -7.01
CA ALA A 122 9.28 -6.84 -6.40
C ALA A 122 9.72 -7.50 -5.07
N THR A 123 8.82 -7.48 -4.08
CA THR A 123 8.99 -8.13 -2.77
C THR A 123 8.25 -9.47 -2.67
N SER A 124 7.71 -9.93 -3.79
CA SER A 124 6.69 -10.97 -3.91
C SER A 124 7.14 -12.13 -4.82
N TYR A 125 6.30 -13.16 -4.94
CA TYR A 125 6.24 -13.98 -6.14
C TYR A 125 5.28 -13.32 -7.14
N VAL A 126 5.73 -13.13 -8.37
CA VAL A 126 4.98 -12.47 -9.44
C VAL A 126 4.49 -13.52 -10.43
N VAL A 127 3.17 -13.72 -10.48
CA VAL A 127 2.50 -14.50 -11.52
C VAL A 127 2.20 -13.54 -12.67
N ILE A 128 2.82 -13.78 -13.83
CA ILE A 128 2.67 -12.95 -15.03
C ILE A 128 1.86 -13.76 -16.04
N PHE A 129 0.70 -13.23 -16.40
CA PHE A 129 -0.16 -13.77 -17.44
C PHE A 129 -0.08 -12.89 -18.69
N GLY A 130 0.19 -13.50 -19.84
CA GLY A 130 0.26 -12.80 -21.12
C GLY A 130 1.49 -11.90 -21.31
N GLY A 131 2.60 -12.18 -20.62
CA GLY A 131 3.85 -11.43 -20.72
C GLY A 131 4.48 -11.46 -22.12
N TRP A 132 5.31 -10.45 -22.42
CA TRP A 132 6.06 -10.30 -23.67
C TRP A 132 5.18 -10.36 -24.93
N HIS A 133 4.15 -9.51 -25.01
CA HIS A 133 3.15 -9.52 -26.09
C HIS A 133 2.40 -10.86 -26.16
N ASN A 134 1.90 -11.32 -25.01
CA ASN A 134 1.11 -12.54 -24.88
C ASN A 134 1.84 -13.82 -25.36
N ARG A 135 3.15 -13.90 -25.14
CA ARG A 135 3.99 -15.04 -25.53
C ARG A 135 4.32 -15.98 -24.36
N LEU A 136 4.36 -15.45 -23.14
CA LEU A 136 4.80 -16.20 -21.96
C LEU A 136 3.84 -16.04 -20.79
N ASN A 137 3.69 -17.12 -20.03
CA ASN A 137 3.18 -17.08 -18.67
C ASN A 137 4.32 -17.47 -17.74
N VAL A 138 4.57 -16.66 -16.70
CA VAL A 138 5.77 -16.79 -15.85
C VAL A 138 5.37 -16.76 -14.39
N LEU A 139 6.01 -17.60 -13.59
CA LEU A 139 6.08 -17.43 -12.13
C LEU A 139 7.52 -17.05 -11.80
N ALA A 140 7.72 -15.84 -11.29
CA ALA A 140 9.03 -15.30 -10.95
C ALA A 140 9.08 -14.94 -9.47
N ARG A 141 10.20 -15.22 -8.80
CA ARG A 141 10.46 -14.70 -7.46
C ARG A 141 11.15 -13.34 -7.59
N MET A 142 10.59 -12.32 -6.94
CA MET A 142 11.15 -10.96 -6.94
C MET A 142 11.46 -10.50 -8.38
N ASN A 143 12.73 -10.22 -8.70
CA ASN A 143 13.17 -9.68 -9.98
C ASN A 143 13.60 -10.75 -11.01
N GLU A 144 13.27 -12.03 -10.83
CA GLU A 144 13.56 -13.10 -11.81
C GLU A 144 12.85 -12.92 -13.17
N HIS A 145 12.05 -11.86 -13.33
CA HIS A 145 11.38 -11.46 -14.57
C HIS A 145 11.93 -10.14 -15.15
N GLY A 146 13.17 -9.79 -14.79
CA GLY A 146 13.85 -8.55 -15.18
C GLY A 146 14.39 -8.54 -16.62
N GLU A 147 15.54 -7.91 -16.81
CA GLU A 147 16.08 -7.55 -18.13
C GLU A 147 16.43 -8.72 -19.06
N ASP A 148 16.45 -9.96 -18.57
CA ASP A 148 16.90 -11.16 -19.29
C ASP A 148 15.79 -11.90 -20.05
N ARG A 149 14.60 -11.33 -20.13
CA ARG A 149 13.41 -11.97 -20.70
C ARG A 149 12.80 -11.15 -21.83
#